data_AF-A0A7C3Z950-F1
#
_entry.id   AF-A0A7C3Z950-F1
#
_cell.length_a   1.000
_cell.length_b   1.000
_cell.length_c   1.000
_cell.angle_alpha   90.00
_cell.angle_beta   90.00
_cell.angle_gamma   90.00
#
_symmetry.space_group_name_H-M   'P 1'
#
loop_
_entity.id
_entity.type
_entity.pdbx_description
1 polymer ?
#
loop_
_entity_poly.entity_id
_entity_poly.type
_entity_poly.pdbx_seq_one_letter_code
_entity_poly.pdbx_strand_id
1 'polypeptide(L)' 'MVRNILFSEEKCSGCCTCMLTCSITYHKVFSLNMSRVRISRDERNGGFKAFFTSECTRCGICVKSCFFNALKIEEV' A
#
# COMPACT_ATOMS: atom_id res chain seq x y z
N MET A 1 -10.81 -17.52 -4.47
CA MET A 1 -10.06 -17.13 -3.26
C MET A 1 -9.92 -15.62 -3.28
N VAL A 2 -10.69 -14.90 -2.48
CA VAL A 2 -10.65 -13.42 -2.45
C VAL A 2 -9.68 -13.04 -1.33
N ARG A 3 -8.56 -12.42 -1.68
CA ARG A 3 -7.61 -11.89 -0.68
C ARG A 3 -8.01 -10.46 -0.34
N ASN A 4 -8.06 -10.09 0.93
CA ASN A 4 -8.20 -8.70 1.37
C ASN A 4 -6.87 -8.18 1.91
N ILE A 5 -6.66 -6.86 1.81
CA ILE A 5 -5.49 -6.20 2.41
C ILE A 5 -6.00 -5.25 3.48
N LEU A 6 -5.63 -5.52 4.73
CA LEU A 6 -5.94 -4.69 5.89
C LEU A 6 -4.85 -3.63 6.05
N PHE A 7 -5.24 -2.43 6.47
CA PHE A 7 -4.34 -1.30 6.71
C PHE A 7 -4.50 -0.78 8.14
N SER A 8 -3.37 -0.61 8.83
CA SER A 8 -3.25 -0.03 10.17
C SER A 8 -2.71 1.40 10.07
N GLU A 9 -3.54 2.39 10.37
CA GLU A 9 -3.16 3.81 10.32
C GLU A 9 -2.06 4.13 11.36
N GLU A 10 -2.15 3.51 12.54
CA GLU A 10 -1.27 3.72 13.69
C GLU A 10 0.16 3.20 13.49
N LYS A 11 0.38 2.33 12.49
CA LYS A 11 1.71 1.76 12.16
C LYS A 11 2.31 2.36 10.91
N CYS A 12 1.54 3.11 10.13
CA CYS A 12 2.04 3.66 8.88
C CYS A 12 2.94 4.86 9.16
N SER A 13 4.17 4.82 8.63
CA SER A 13 5.12 5.94 8.72
C SER A 13 5.12 6.86 7.49
N GLY A 14 4.35 6.53 6.46
CA GLY A 14 4.34 7.29 5.21
C GLY A 14 5.60 7.15 4.36
N CYS A 15 6.43 6.12 4.58
CA CYS A 15 7.70 5.92 3.85
C CYS A 15 7.56 5.62 2.35
N CYS A 16 6.34 5.40 1.85
CA CYS A 16 6.00 5.14 0.44
C CYS A 16 6.68 3.92 -0.20
N THR A 17 7.35 3.04 0.56
CA THR A 17 7.98 1.82 0.04
C THR A 17 6.96 0.90 -0.63
N CYS A 18 5.78 0.74 -0.04
CA CYS A 18 4.69 -0.06 -0.61
C CYS A 18 4.24 0.47 -1.99
N MET A 19 4.20 1.78 -2.17
CA MET A 19 3.86 2.44 -3.43
C MET A 19 4.96 2.19 -4.46
N LEU A 20 6.21 2.44 -4.08
CA LEU A 20 7.36 2.34 -4.97
C LEU A 20 7.58 0.90 -5.45
N THR A 21 7.56 -0.08 -4.54
CA THR A 21 7.67 -1.50 -4.88
C THR A 21 6.57 -1.94 -5.84
N CYS A 22 5.34 -1.45 -5.65
CA CYS A 22 4.23 -1.74 -6.56
C CYS A 22 4.50 -1.20 -7.97
N SER A 23 4.90 0.08 -8.11
CA SER A 23 5.20 0.69 -9.40
C SER A 23 6.35 -0.01 -10.13
N ILE A 24 7.45 -0.30 -9.42
CA ILE A 24 8.61 -0.97 -10.02
C ILE A 24 8.24 -2.39 -10.45
N THR A 25 7.42 -3.10 -9.68
CA THR A 25 7.06 -4.48 -10.00
C THR A 25 6.17 -4.57 -11.23
N TYR A 26 5.12 -3.76 -11.30
CA TYR A 26 4.08 -3.86 -12.34
C TYR A 26 4.29 -2.94 -13.54
N HIS A 27 4.79 -1.73 -13.30
CA HIS A 27 4.94 -0.71 -14.34
C HIS A 27 6.40 -0.51 -14.76
N LYS A 28 7.37 -1.10 -14.04
CA LYS A 28 8.81 -0.97 -14.30
C LYS A 28 9.31 0.48 -14.30
N VAL A 29 8.60 1.36 -13.59
CA VAL A 29 8.89 2.78 -13.47
C VAL A 29 9.13 3.15 -12.01
N PHE A 30 10.11 4.01 -11.76
CA PHE A 30 10.34 4.63 -10.46
C PHE A 30 9.40 5.83 -10.30
N SER A 31 8.13 5.58 -9.98
CA SER A 31 7.12 6.64 -9.78
C SER A 31 6.10 6.23 -8.75
N LEU A 32 5.82 7.11 -7.79
CA LEU A 32 4.78 6.88 -6.78
C LEU A 32 3.37 6.93 -7.39
N ASN A 33 3.17 7.71 -8.46
CA ASN A 33 1.85 7.89 -9.08
C ASN A 33 1.38 6.65 -9.85
N MET A 34 2.31 5.85 -10.37
CA MET A 34 2.04 4.60 -11.09
C MET A 34 1.77 3.42 -10.16
N SER A 35 1.78 3.62 -8.85
CA SER A 35 1.47 2.57 -7.88
C SER A 35 -0.03 2.31 -7.79
N ARG A 36 -0.39 1.04 -7.59
CA ARG A 36 -1.79 0.58 -7.40
C ARG A 36 -2.24 0.62 -5.94
N VAL A 37 -1.33 0.97 -5.04
CA VAL A 37 -1.59 1.30 -3.63
C VAL A 37 -1.08 2.71 -3.41
N ARG A 38 -1.88 3.59 -2.82
CA ARG A 38 -1.52 4.98 -2.57
C ARG A 38 -1.65 5.31 -1.10
N ILE A 39 -0.61 5.90 -0.54
CA ILE A 39 -0.60 6.42 0.82
C ILE A 39 -0.78 7.93 0.72
N SER A 40 -1.78 8.45 1.42
CA SER A 40 -2.07 9.89 1.51
C SER A 40 -2.05 10.30 2.97
N ARG A 41 -1.56 11.51 3.25
CA ARG A 41 -1.53 12.06 4.60
C ARG A 41 -2.89 12.69 4.91
N ASP A 42 -3.47 12.31 6.04
CA ASP A 42 -4.64 12.98 6.58
C ASP A 42 -4.18 14.18 7.42
N GLU A 43 -4.24 15.36 6.81
CA GLU A 43 -3.86 16.63 7.45
C GLU A 43 -4.76 17.01 8.65
N ARG A 44 -5.98 16.45 8.76
CA ARG A 44 -6.88 16.77 9.88
C ARG A 44 -6.59 15.92 11.11
N ASN A 45 -6.34 14.63 10.91
CA ASN A 45 -6.20 13.66 12.00
C ASN A 45 -4.75 13.32 12.33
N GLY A 46 -3.77 13.81 11.56
CA GLY A 46 -2.36 13.57 11.81
C GLY A 46 -1.92 12.13 11.53
N GLY A 47 -2.53 11.48 10.53
CA GLY A 47 -2.28 10.08 10.18
C GLY A 47 -2.05 9.86 8.69
N PHE A 48 -1.97 8.59 8.30
CA PHE A 48 -1.90 8.19 6.89
C PHE A 48 -3.09 7.30 6.54
N LYS A 49 -3.57 7.43 5.31
CA LYS A 49 -4.62 6.62 4.72
C LYS A 49 -4.08 5.88 3.51
N ALA A 50 -4.46 4.61 3.38
CA ALA A 50 -4.14 3.79 2.23
C ALA A 50 -5.37 3.57 1.35
N PHE A 51 -5.18 3.72 0.04
CA PHE A 51 -6.21 3.45 -0.97
C PHE A 51 -5.65 2.55 -2.05
N PHE A 52 -6.47 1.66 -2.61
CA PHE A 52 -6.09 0.78 -3.71
C PHE A 52 -6.84 1.17 -4.98
N THR A 53 -6.14 1.18 -6.11
CA THR A 53 -6.77 1.44 -7.40
C THR A 53 -7.59 0.23 -7.85
N SER A 54 -8.51 0.43 -8.80
CA SER A 54 -9.29 -0.65 -9.41
C SER A 54 -8.42 -1.70 -10.10
N GLU A 55 -7.20 -1.35 -10.51
CA GLU A 55 -6.24 -2.26 -11.15
C GLU A 55 -5.47 -3.13 -10.12
N CYS A 56 -5.66 -2.91 -8.82
CA CYS A 56 -4.97 -3.67 -7.79
C CYS A 56 -5.41 -5.13 -7.80
N THR A 57 -4.46 -6.04 -8.06
CA THR A 57 -4.70 -7.50 -8.08
C THR A 57 -4.63 -8.14 -6.69
N ARG A 58 -4.44 -7.33 -5.64
CA ARG A 58 -4.28 -7.79 -4.25
C ARG A 58 -3.20 -8.86 -4.10
N CYS A 59 -2.12 -8.71 -4.87
CA CYS A 59 -1.00 -9.65 -4.93
C CYS A 59 -0.20 -9.76 -3.62
N GLY A 60 -0.34 -8.79 -2.71
CA GLY A 60 0.34 -8.78 -1.42
C GLY A 60 1.80 -8.31 -1.44
N ILE A 61 2.33 -7.80 -2.56
CA ILE A 61 3.73 -7.34 -2.58
C ILE A 61 3.94 -6.12 -1.68
N CYS A 62 2.96 -5.24 -1.57
CA CYS A 62 2.98 -4.09 -0.67
C CYS A 62 3.06 -4.52 0.81
N VAL A 63 2.37 -5.61 1.16
CA VAL A 63 2.43 -6.24 2.49
C VAL A 63 3.84 -6.74 2.77
N LYS A 64 4.44 -7.49 1.85
CA LYS A 64 5.81 -7.99 1.98
C LYS A 64 6.86 -6.88 2.08
N SER A 65 6.63 -5.75 1.43
CA SER A 65 7.55 -4.59 1.45
C SER A 65 7.43 -3.71 2.70
N CYS A 66 6.36 -3.88 3.50
CA CYS A 66 6.08 -2.98 4.60
C CYS A 66 6.84 -3.41 5.86
N PHE A 67 7.96 -2.74 6.16
CA PHE A 67 8.76 -3.02 7.36
C PHE A 67 7.98 -2.80 8.68
N PHE A 68 7.05 -1.85 8.69
CA PHE A 68 6.26 -1.51 9.89
C PHE A 68 5.04 -2.41 10.10
N ASN A 69 4.82 -3.41 9.22
CA ASN A 69 3.64 -4.27 9.25
C ASN A 69 2.31 -3.50 9.30
N ALA A 70 2.26 -2.34 8.63
CA ALA A 70 1.05 -1.52 8.51
C ALA A 70 0.05 -2.09 7.48
N LEU A 71 0.47 -3.07 6.67
CA LEU A 71 -0.37 -3.77 5.70
C LEU A 71 -0.35 -5.26 6.03
N LYS A 72 -1.50 -5.94 5.96
CA LYS A 72 -1.62 -7.40 6.16
C LYS A 72 -2.54 -8.03 5.12
N ILE A 73 -2.29 -9.28 4.74
CA ILE A 73 -3.21 -10.08 3.92
C ILE A 73 -4.15 -10.81 4.87
N GLU A 74 -5.44 -10.69 4.60
CA GLU A 74 -6.49 -11.51 5.21
C GLU A 74 -7.07 -12.43 4.12
N GLU A 75 -7.14 -13.73 4.42
CA GLU A 75 -7.77 -14.71 3.54
C GLU A 75 -9.23 -14.85 3.93
N VAL A 76 -10.13 -14.59 2.98
CA VAL A 76 -11.59 -14.74 3.11
C VAL A 76 -12.08 -15.88 2.22
#